data_AF-A0A846BEY9-F1
#
_entry.id   AF-A0A846BEY9-F1
#
_cell.length_a   1.000
_cell.length_b   1.000
_cell.length_c   1.000
_cell.angle_alpha   90.00
_cell.angle_beta   90.00
_cell.angle_gamma   90.00
#
_symmetry.space_group_name_H-M   'P 1'
#
loop_
_entity.id
_entity.type
_entity.pdbx_description
1 polymer ?
#
loop_
_entity_poly.entity_id
_entity_poly.type
_entity_poly.pdbx_seq_one_letter_code
_entity_poly.pdbx_strand_id
1 'polypeptide(L)'
;IQAGVQGISIGTNDLTQLLLAVDREQMLSNSSLNARHPAVLRAIQQLIVAAKTAGIPCSICGQAPTLYPEIIDLLVKWGITSISVDVHDVAVTYQAIARAEQRLLLEAARNSKFKIQNSKYSS
;
A
#
# COMPACT_ATOMS: atom_id res chain seq x y z
N ILE A 1 16.82 10.09 9.25
CA ILE A 1 16.63 8.79 9.95
C ILE A 1 17.66 8.73 11.06
N GLN A 2 17.25 8.93 12.32
CA GLN A 2 18.17 9.17 13.45
C GLN A 2 18.85 7.90 13.99
N ALA A 3 18.40 6.70 13.60
CA ALA A 3 18.84 5.42 14.19
C ALA A 3 19.56 4.48 13.20
N GLY A 4 19.97 4.95 12.02
CA GLY A 4 20.68 4.12 11.03
C GLY A 4 19.81 3.08 10.29
N VAL A 5 18.48 3.19 10.38
CA VAL A 5 17.54 2.31 9.68
C VAL A 5 17.64 2.50 8.16
N GLN A 6 17.73 1.40 7.41
CA GLN A 6 17.91 1.39 5.95
C GLN A 6 16.65 0.98 5.18
N GLY A 7 15.57 0.60 5.87
CA GLY A 7 14.32 0.17 5.25
C GLY A 7 13.28 -0.20 6.30
N ILE A 8 12.03 -0.35 5.84
CA ILE A 8 10.90 -0.82 6.66
C ILE A 8 10.32 -2.07 6.01
N SER A 9 10.04 -3.11 6.81
CA SER A 9 9.27 -4.27 6.36
C SER A 9 8.01 -4.41 7.22
N ILE A 10 6.85 -4.38 6.57
CA ILE A 10 5.53 -4.42 7.21
C ILE A 10 4.99 -5.85 7.18
N GLY A 11 4.87 -6.48 8.35
CA GLY A 11 4.15 -7.75 8.53
C GLY A 11 2.66 -7.48 8.76
N THR A 12 1.82 -7.74 7.75
CA THR A 12 0.39 -7.36 7.81
C THR A 12 -0.41 -8.11 8.88
N ASN A 13 -0.11 -9.40 9.09
CA ASN A 13 -0.81 -10.22 10.07
C ASN A 13 -0.52 -9.73 11.50
N ASP A 14 0.76 -9.59 11.85
CA ASP A 14 1.17 -9.15 13.19
C ASP A 14 0.75 -7.70 13.46
N LEU A 15 0.88 -6.81 12.47
CA LEU A 15 0.41 -5.44 12.59
C LEU A 15 -1.10 -5.38 12.87
N THR A 16 -1.89 -6.24 12.21
CA THR A 16 -3.34 -6.31 12.43
C THR A 16 -3.66 -6.83 13.82
N GLN A 17 -3.02 -7.92 14.26
CA GLN A 17 -3.21 -8.49 15.59
C GLN A 17 -2.91 -7.48 16.70
N LEU A 18 -1.78 -6.77 16.58
CA LEU A 18 -1.36 -5.76 17.54
C LEU A 18 -2.29 -4.53 17.55
N LEU A 19 -2.69 -4.03 16.39
CA LEU A 19 -3.52 -2.82 16.31
C LEU A 19 -4.97 -3.06 16.70
N LEU A 20 -5.51 -4.25 16.46
CA LEU A 20 -6.90 -4.58 16.74
C LEU A 20 -7.08 -5.35 18.06
N ALA A 21 -5.97 -5.74 18.72
CA ALA A 21 -5.96 -6.61 19.90
C ALA A 21 -6.72 -7.93 19.67
N VAL A 22 -6.41 -8.59 18.54
CA VAL A 22 -7.05 -9.84 18.09
C VAL A 22 -6.01 -10.93 17.90
N ASP A 23 -6.44 -12.19 18.04
CA ASP A 23 -5.64 -13.34 17.64
C ASP A 23 -5.93 -13.78 16.20
N ARG A 24 -5.23 -14.83 15.75
CA ARG A 24 -5.38 -15.38 14.39
C ARG A 24 -6.78 -15.96 14.14
N GLU A 25 -7.40 -16.60 15.12
CA GLU A 25 -8.70 -17.27 14.97
C GLU A 25 -9.83 -16.22 14.84
N GLN A 26 -9.71 -15.12 15.58
CA GLN A 26 -10.59 -13.97 15.49
C GLN A 26 -10.47 -13.28 14.13
N MET A 27 -9.26 -13.12 13.58
CA MET A 27 -9.07 -12.59 12.22
C MET A 27 -9.71 -13.46 11.13
N LEU A 28 -9.73 -14.78 11.31
CA LEU A 28 -10.33 -15.73 10.37
C LEU A 28 -11.86 -15.79 10.48
N SER A 29 -12.40 -15.61 11.69
CA SER A 29 -13.84 -15.70 11.96
C SER A 29 -14.60 -14.38 11.83
N ASN A 30 -13.90 -13.24 11.94
CA ASN A 30 -14.51 -11.92 11.86
C ASN A 30 -14.02 -11.10 10.66
N SER A 31 -14.88 -10.96 9.66
CA SER A 31 -14.60 -10.21 8.41
C SER A 31 -14.38 -8.71 8.60
N SER A 32 -14.59 -8.16 9.80
CA SER A 32 -14.31 -6.76 10.15
C SER A 32 -12.92 -6.57 10.79
N LEU A 33 -12.29 -7.64 11.28
CA LEU A 33 -11.01 -7.61 12.00
C LEU A 33 -9.86 -8.07 11.10
N ASN A 34 -9.62 -7.33 10.01
CA ASN A 34 -8.56 -7.64 9.05
C ASN A 34 -7.77 -6.42 8.60
N ALA A 35 -6.84 -6.63 7.66
CA ALA A 35 -5.93 -5.61 7.17
C ALA A 35 -6.62 -4.42 6.45
N ARG A 36 -7.90 -4.52 6.09
CA ARG A 36 -8.69 -3.41 5.54
C ARG A 36 -9.25 -2.49 6.61
N HIS A 37 -9.12 -2.84 7.88
CA HIS A 37 -9.61 -2.01 8.98
C HIS A 37 -8.95 -0.61 8.90
N PRO A 38 -9.71 0.50 9.03
CA PRO A 38 -9.18 1.86 8.83
C PRO A 38 -7.99 2.22 9.73
N ALA A 39 -7.88 1.62 10.92
CA ALA A 39 -6.71 1.79 11.78
C ALA A 39 -5.46 1.14 11.19
N VAL A 40 -5.60 -0.07 10.62
CA VAL A 40 -4.49 -0.82 10.02
C VAL A 40 -4.03 -0.14 8.73
N LEU A 41 -4.97 0.25 7.86
CA LEU A 41 -4.64 0.97 6.62
C LEU A 41 -3.93 2.31 6.90
N ARG A 42 -4.35 3.05 7.93
CA ARG A 42 -3.66 4.28 8.35
C ARG A 42 -2.23 4.01 8.82
N ALA A 43 -2.01 2.96 9.61
CA ALA A 43 -0.68 2.61 10.07
C ALA A 43 0.23 2.21 8.89
N ILE A 44 -0.27 1.39 7.96
CA ILE A 44 0.45 1.01 6.73
C ILE A 44 0.81 2.26 5.92
N GLN A 45 -0.15 3.16 5.70
CA GLN A 45 0.07 4.42 4.99
C GLN A 45 1.17 5.25 5.66
N GLN A 46 1.10 5.42 6.99
CA GLN A 46 2.08 6.20 7.75
C GLN A 46 3.49 5.62 7.60
N LEU A 47 3.65 4.30 7.69
CA LEU A 47 4.94 3.63 7.54
C LEU A 47 5.52 3.82 6.13
N ILE A 48 4.71 3.63 5.10
CA ILE A 48 5.13 3.80 3.70
C ILE A 48 5.51 5.25 3.41
N VAL A 49 4.67 6.21 3.82
CA VAL A 49 4.95 7.64 3.61
C VAL A 49 6.19 8.06 4.38
N ALA A 50 6.38 7.60 5.63
CA ALA A 50 7.57 7.89 6.41
C ALA A 50 8.84 7.35 5.74
N ALA A 51 8.82 6.10 5.24
CA ALA A 51 9.94 5.51 4.51
C ALA A 51 10.26 6.30 3.23
N LYS A 52 9.23 6.63 2.45
CA LYS A 52 9.36 7.43 1.22
C LYS A 52 9.94 8.82 1.50
N THR A 53 9.42 9.53 2.50
CA THR A 53 9.95 10.83 2.92
C THR A 53 11.40 10.73 3.38
N ALA A 54 11.76 9.61 3.99
CA ALA A 54 13.10 9.34 4.46
C ALA A 54 14.05 8.78 3.38
N GLY A 55 13.56 8.52 2.16
CA GLY A 55 14.34 8.00 1.04
C GLY A 55 14.80 6.54 1.20
N ILE A 56 14.11 5.74 2.02
CA ILE A 56 14.42 4.33 2.24
C ILE A 56 13.31 3.41 1.69
N PRO A 57 13.64 2.17 1.29
CA PRO A 57 12.66 1.20 0.84
C PRO A 57 11.65 0.82 1.93
N CYS A 58 10.43 0.50 1.49
CA CYS A 58 9.38 -0.06 2.33
C CYS A 58 8.76 -1.27 1.64
N SER A 59 8.83 -2.43 2.29
CA SER A 59 8.24 -3.68 1.83
C SER A 59 7.02 -4.06 2.67
N ILE A 60 6.12 -4.86 2.11
CA ILE A 60 4.99 -5.44 2.83
C ILE A 60 4.88 -6.94 2.54
N CYS A 61 4.59 -7.73 3.57
CA CYS A 61 4.40 -9.18 3.48
C CYS A 61 3.16 -9.64 4.25
N GLY A 62 2.82 -10.91 4.10
CA GLY A 62 1.64 -11.54 4.68
C GLY A 62 0.50 -11.64 3.67
N GLN A 63 -0.69 -12.01 4.15
CA GLN A 63 -1.77 -12.44 3.26
C GLN A 63 -2.60 -11.28 2.71
N ALA A 64 -2.49 -10.08 3.30
CA ALA A 64 -3.35 -8.95 2.92
C ALA A 64 -3.25 -8.55 1.42
N PRO A 65 -2.05 -8.47 0.80
CA PRO A 65 -1.96 -8.13 -0.63
C PRO A 65 -2.64 -9.15 -1.55
N THR A 66 -2.59 -10.44 -1.20
CA THR A 66 -3.25 -11.51 -1.95
C THR A 66 -4.77 -11.53 -1.69
N LEU A 67 -5.19 -11.45 -0.42
CA LEU A 67 -6.60 -11.55 -0.03
C LEU A 67 -7.41 -10.33 -0.42
N TYR A 68 -6.78 -9.16 -0.48
CA TYR A 68 -7.41 -7.88 -0.74
C TYR A 68 -6.64 -7.11 -1.83
N PRO A 69 -6.78 -7.49 -3.11
CA PRO A 69 -6.09 -6.82 -4.21
C PRO A 69 -6.35 -5.31 -4.30
N GLU A 70 -7.48 -4.83 -3.77
CA GLU A 70 -7.79 -3.40 -3.67
C GLU A 70 -6.79 -2.63 -2.78
N ILE A 71 -6.12 -3.31 -1.85
CA ILE A 71 -5.06 -2.70 -1.03
C ILE A 71 -3.83 -2.39 -1.90
N ILE A 72 -3.54 -3.19 -2.94
CA ILE A 72 -2.38 -2.98 -3.82
C ILE A 72 -2.44 -1.59 -4.47
N ASP A 73 -3.62 -1.15 -4.91
CA ASP A 73 -3.81 0.20 -5.46
C ASP A 73 -3.38 1.30 -4.47
N LEU A 74 -3.72 1.14 -3.19
CA LEU A 74 -3.33 2.07 -2.12
C LEU A 74 -1.82 2.00 -1.85
N LEU A 75 -1.25 0.80 -1.78
CA LEU A 75 0.19 0.60 -1.53
C LEU A 75 1.04 1.27 -2.61
N VAL A 76 0.71 1.05 -3.88
CA VAL A 76 1.42 1.68 -5.01
C VAL A 76 1.25 3.20 -4.94
N LYS A 77 0.03 3.70 -4.67
CA LYS A 77 -0.22 5.14 -4.51
C LYS A 77 0.59 5.78 -3.38
N TRP A 78 0.75 5.08 -2.26
CA TRP A 78 1.56 5.55 -1.13
C TRP A 78 3.06 5.44 -1.39
N GLY A 79 3.47 4.58 -2.32
CA GLY A 79 4.85 4.42 -2.75
C GLY A 79 5.57 3.27 -2.06
N ILE A 80 4.89 2.13 -1.88
CA ILE A 80 5.54 0.87 -1.50
C ILE A 80 6.65 0.54 -2.52
N THR A 81 7.77 -0.01 -2.08
CA THR A 81 8.86 -0.41 -2.99
C THR A 81 8.84 -1.88 -3.34
N SER A 82 8.25 -2.74 -2.50
CA SER A 82 8.08 -4.16 -2.81
C SER A 82 6.91 -4.79 -2.07
N ILE A 83 6.31 -5.81 -2.70
CA ILE A 83 5.26 -6.63 -2.12
C ILE A 83 5.76 -8.09 -2.17
N SER A 84 5.78 -8.76 -1.02
CA SER A 84 6.20 -10.16 -0.88
C SER A 84 4.98 -11.05 -0.68
N VAL A 85 4.83 -12.02 -1.57
CA VAL A 85 3.73 -13.00 -1.60
C VAL A 85 4.27 -14.40 -1.83
N ASP A 86 3.41 -15.40 -1.60
CA ASP A 86 3.71 -16.79 -1.94
C ASP A 86 3.92 -16.98 -3.44
N VAL A 87 4.71 -17.99 -3.82
CA VAL A 87 5.08 -18.27 -5.23
C VAL A 87 3.85 -18.41 -6.13
N HIS A 88 2.78 -19.00 -5.63
CA HIS A 88 1.53 -19.20 -6.35
C HIS A 88 0.81 -17.88 -6.70
N ASP A 89 1.05 -16.82 -5.92
CA ASP A 89 0.38 -15.53 -6.05
C ASP A 89 1.20 -14.48 -6.80
N VAL A 90 2.45 -14.80 -7.19
CA VAL A 90 3.36 -13.85 -7.85
C VAL A 90 2.74 -13.28 -9.12
N ALA A 91 2.16 -14.13 -9.97
CA ALA A 91 1.62 -13.71 -11.27
C ALA A 91 0.41 -12.77 -11.10
N VAL A 92 -0.53 -13.10 -10.21
CA VAL A 92 -1.72 -12.26 -9.97
C VAL A 92 -1.35 -10.94 -9.30
N THR A 93 -0.41 -10.98 -8.36
CA THR A 93 0.10 -9.79 -7.65
C THR A 93 0.83 -8.87 -8.62
N TYR A 94 1.68 -9.40 -9.48
CA TYR A 94 2.37 -8.62 -10.51
C TYR A 94 1.39 -7.90 -11.44
N GLN A 95 0.35 -8.60 -11.91
CA GLN A 95 -0.69 -7.97 -12.74
C GLN A 95 -1.47 -6.88 -11.99
N ALA A 96 -1.73 -7.07 -10.70
CA ALA A 96 -2.39 -6.06 -9.88
C ALA A 96 -1.52 -4.81 -9.71
N ILE A 97 -0.22 -4.97 -9.47
CA ILE A 97 0.75 -3.86 -9.40
C ILE A 97 0.78 -3.11 -10.74
N ALA A 98 0.94 -3.82 -11.86
CA ALA A 98 0.99 -3.21 -13.19
C ALA A 98 -0.29 -2.38 -13.50
N ARG A 99 -1.47 -2.89 -13.13
CA ARG A 99 -2.73 -2.15 -13.27
C ARG A 99 -2.79 -0.90 -12.37
N ALA A 100 -2.33 -1.01 -11.13
CA ALA A 100 -2.28 0.10 -10.19
C ALA A 100 -1.36 1.22 -10.68
N GLU A 101 -0.15 0.87 -11.14
CA GLU A 101 0.81 1.81 -11.73
C GLU A 101 0.26 2.47 -12.99
N GLN A 102 -0.36 1.70 -13.89
CA GLN A 102 -0.99 2.24 -15.09
C GLN A 102 -2.09 3.26 -14.74
N ARG A 103 -2.93 2.96 -13.74
CA ARG A 103 -3.97 3.89 -13.29
C ARG A 103 -3.37 5.19 -12.76
N LEU A 104 -2.34 5.12 -11.94
CA LEU A 104 -1.64 6.30 -11.41
C LEU A 104 -1.03 7.17 -12.51
N LEU A 105 -0.41 6.56 -13.53
CA LEU A 105 0.12 7.27 -14.68
C LEU A 105 -0.97 7.96 -15.50
N LEU A 106 -2.10 7.28 -15.73
CA LEU A 106 -3.25 7.85 -16.44
C LEU A 106 -3.88 9.02 -15.67
N GLU A 107 -4.00 8.91 -14.34
CA GLU A 107 -4.46 10.00 -13.47
C GLU A 107 -3.51 11.21 -13.55
N ALA A 108 -2.20 10.98 -13.48
CA ALA A 108 -1.20 12.04 -13.60
C ALA A 108 -1.26 12.75 -14.96
N ALA A 109 -1.44 11.98 -16.05
CA ALA A 109 -1.56 12.52 -17.40
C ALA A 109 -2.84 13.36 -17.57
N ARG A 110 -3.98 12.90 -17.02
CA ARG A 110 -5.25 13.65 -17.02
C ARG A 110 -5.12 14.95 -16.24
N ASN A 111 -4.54 14.91 -15.04
CA ASN A 111 -4.35 16.09 -14.20
C ASN A 111 -3.41 17.11 -14.84
N SER A 112 -2.37 16.65 -15.55
CA SER A 112 -1.45 17.52 -16.28
C SER A 112 -2.14 18.24 -17.44
N LYS A 113 -2.99 17.53 -18.21
CA LYS A 113 -3.80 18.15 -19.28
C LYS A 113 -4.76 19.21 -18.73
N PHE A 114 -5.40 18.95 -17.59
CA PHE A 114 -6.32 19.91 -16.95
C PHE A 114 -5.59 21.20 -16.51
N LYS A 115 -4.39 21.09 -15.93
CA LYS A 115 -3.57 22.26 -15.57
C LYS A 115 -3.16 23.10 -16.79
N ILE A 116 -2.79 22.46 -17.90
CA ILE A 116 -2.41 23.16 -19.15
C ILE A 116 -3.61 23.89 -19.75
N GLN A 117 -4.80 23.30 -19.72
CA GLN A 117 -6.01 23.93 -20.25
C GLN A 117 -6.41 25.15 -19.41
N ASN A 118 -6.45 25.06 -18.08
CA ASN A 118 -6.87 26.19 -17.23
C ASN A 118 -5.88 27.37 -17.23
N SER A 119 -4.59 27.11 -17.45
CA SER A 119 -3.58 28.16 -17.64
C SER A 119 -3.83 29.01 -18.89
N LYS A 120 -4.36 28.41 -19.98
CA LYS A 120 -4.68 29.12 -21.23
C LYS A 120 -5.91 30.04 -21.15
N TYR A 121 -6.75 29.91 -20.12
CA TYR A 121 -8.00 30.69 -19.97
C TYR A 121 -7.99 31.67 -18.78
N SER A 122 -6.86 31.82 -18.09
CA SER A 122 -6.70 32.73 -16.93
C SER A 122 -5.78 33.92 -17.21
N SER A 123 -5.61 34.31 -18.48
CA SER A 123 -4.85 35.50 -18.92
C SER A 123 -5.75 36.43 -19.70
#